data_AF-W1VGX9-F1
#
_entry.id   AF-W1VGX9-F1
#
_cell.length_a   1.000
_cell.length_b   1.000
_cell.length_c   1.000
_cell.angle_alpha   90.00
_cell.angle_beta   90.00
_cell.angle_gamma   90.00
#
_symmetry.space_group_name_H-M   'P 1'
#
loop_
_entity.id
_entity.type
_entity.pdbx_description
1 polymer ?
#
loop_
_entity_poly.entity_id
_entity_poly.type
_entity_poly.pdbx_seq_one_letter_code
_entity_poly.pdbx_strand_id
1 'polypeptide(L)'
;LGYLRLGQPMTTLSGGERQRLKLAVHLGQDGDVLVLDEPTVGLHLADVEALLELLGHLVSTGRTVVVIEHHQAVMAHADWIIDMGLGAGREGGQVVFAGTPAQLVESASTLTGQYLARYVAGGAQA
;
A
#
# COMPACT_ATOMS: atom_id res chain seq x y z
N LEU A 1 5.61 18.45 5.38
CA LEU A 1 4.65 19.40 4.76
C LEU A 1 5.11 20.87 4.83
N GLY A 2 6.42 21.19 4.81
CA GLY A 2 6.90 22.55 5.10
C GLY A 2 6.59 23.63 4.04
N TYR A 3 6.16 23.26 2.84
CA TYR A 3 5.92 24.18 1.74
C TYR A 3 4.43 24.42 1.43
N LEU A 4 3.53 23.67 2.07
CA LEU A 4 2.08 23.85 1.92
C LEU A 4 1.60 24.95 2.86
N ARG A 5 0.88 25.92 2.32
CA ARG A 5 0.35 27.05 3.10
C ARG A 5 -1.05 26.74 3.61
N LEU A 6 -1.33 27.07 4.87
CA LEU A 6 -2.69 27.05 5.41
C LEU A 6 -3.59 27.96 4.57
N GLY A 7 -4.73 27.43 4.12
CA GLY A 7 -5.67 28.15 3.24
C GLY A 7 -5.40 28.01 1.73
N GLN A 8 -4.40 27.22 1.32
CA GLN A 8 -4.17 26.93 -0.10
C GLN A 8 -5.36 26.15 -0.70
N PRO A 9 -5.89 26.57 -1.87
CA PRO A 9 -7.01 25.86 -2.50
C PRO A 9 -6.64 24.41 -2.86
N MET A 10 -7.52 23.46 -2.52
CA MET A 10 -7.31 22.03 -2.77
C MET A 10 -7.11 21.69 -4.26
N THR A 11 -7.60 22.54 -5.16
CA THR A 11 -7.46 22.41 -6.62
C THR A 11 -6.03 22.62 -7.11
N THR A 12 -5.16 23.21 -6.29
CA THR A 12 -3.74 23.48 -6.63
C THR A 12 -2.77 22.41 -6.12
N LEU A 13 -3.28 21.41 -5.39
CA LEU A 13 -2.49 20.33 -4.83
C LEU A 13 -2.33 19.19 -5.83
N SER A 14 -1.11 18.65 -5.92
CA SER A 14 -0.84 17.41 -6.66
C SER A 14 -1.64 16.23 -6.09
N GLY A 15 -1.72 15.12 -6.84
CA GLY A 15 -2.36 13.89 -6.34
C GLY A 15 -1.75 13.42 -5.03
N GLY A 16 -0.42 13.33 -4.98
CA GLY A 16 0.32 12.97 -3.76
C GLY A 16 0.18 13.97 -2.62
N GLU A 17 0.05 15.26 -2.90
CA GLU A 17 -0.19 16.26 -1.85
C GLU A 17 -1.56 16.13 -1.22
N ARG A 18 -2.61 15.96 -2.03
CA ARG A 18 -3.96 15.71 -1.52
C ARG A 18 -4.01 14.45 -0.68
N GLN A 19 -3.30 13.42 -1.09
CA GLN A 19 -3.27 12.18 -0.35
C GLN A 19 -2.49 12.28 0.96
N ARG A 20 -1.30 12.93 0.96
CA ARG A 20 -0.57 13.20 2.20
C ARG A 20 -1.39 14.07 3.16
N LEU A 21 -2.15 15.04 2.65
CA LEU A 21 -3.08 15.83 3.47
C LEU A 21 -4.21 14.97 4.04
N LYS A 22 -4.80 14.07 3.24
CA LYS A 22 -5.83 13.11 3.67
C LYS A 22 -5.29 12.20 4.78
N LEU A 23 -4.08 11.67 4.63
CA LEU A 23 -3.42 10.86 5.66
C LEU A 23 -3.15 11.68 6.94
N ALA A 24 -2.65 12.91 6.81
CA ALA A 24 -2.39 13.80 7.95
C ALA A 24 -3.64 14.09 8.80
N VAL A 25 -4.81 14.22 8.17
CA VAL A 25 -6.09 14.40 8.89
C VAL A 25 -6.46 13.16 9.71
N HIS A 26 -6.15 11.96 9.23
CA HIS A 26 -6.46 10.72 9.95
C HIS A 26 -5.41 10.36 11.01
N LEU A 27 -4.18 10.84 10.87
CA LEU A 27 -3.13 10.67 11.89
C LEU A 27 -3.52 11.28 13.24
N GLY A 28 -4.29 12.38 13.24
CA GLY A 28 -4.78 13.04 14.46
C GLY A 28 -6.06 12.45 15.08
N GLN A 29 -6.62 11.37 14.51
CA GLN A 29 -7.83 10.72 15.04
C GLN A 29 -7.46 9.53 15.92
N ASP A 30 -8.15 9.39 17.06
CA ASP A 30 -8.09 8.20 17.92
C ASP A 30 -8.78 7.03 17.21
N GLY A 31 -8.00 6.17 16.57
CA GLY A 31 -8.51 4.99 15.88
C GLY A 31 -7.43 3.96 15.66
N ASP A 32 -7.66 2.75 16.16
CA ASP A 32 -6.67 1.67 16.14
C ASP A 32 -6.53 1.01 14.77
N VAL A 33 -7.46 1.25 13.83
CA VAL A 33 -7.46 0.64 12.49
C VAL A 33 -7.66 1.71 11.41
N LEU A 34 -6.75 1.73 10.42
CA LEU A 34 -6.83 2.57 9.23
C LEU A 34 -7.02 1.68 8.00
N VAL A 35 -8.04 1.98 7.18
CA VAL A 35 -8.29 1.28 5.90
C VAL A 35 -8.06 2.26 4.75
N LEU A 36 -7.17 1.90 3.83
CA LEU A 36 -6.80 2.71 2.67
C LEU A 36 -7.09 1.95 1.38
N ASP A 37 -7.79 2.61 0.46
CA ASP A 37 -8.12 2.07 -0.86
C ASP A 37 -7.20 2.72 -1.92
N GLU A 38 -6.33 1.90 -2.52
CA GLU A 38 -5.32 2.24 -3.51
C GLU A 38 -4.55 3.56 -3.25
N PRO A 39 -3.87 3.71 -2.11
CA PRO A 39 -3.10 4.90 -1.79
C PRO A 39 -1.89 5.13 -2.72
N THR A 40 -1.51 4.23 -3.61
CA THR A 40 -0.43 4.54 -4.56
C THR A 40 -0.93 5.17 -5.86
N VAL A 41 -2.25 5.23 -6.08
CA VAL A 41 -2.83 5.73 -7.34
C VAL A 41 -2.43 7.18 -7.60
N GLY A 42 -1.76 7.39 -8.74
CA GLY A 42 -1.32 8.71 -9.17
C GLY A 42 -0.09 9.24 -8.42
N LEU A 43 0.57 8.41 -7.60
CA LEU A 43 1.86 8.74 -7.01
C LEU A 43 3.01 8.45 -7.98
N HIS A 44 4.02 9.31 -7.95
CA HIS A 44 5.30 9.03 -8.60
C HIS A 44 6.05 7.97 -7.79
N LEU A 45 6.92 7.16 -8.42
CA LEU A 45 7.65 6.08 -7.74
C LEU A 45 8.42 6.57 -6.50
N ALA A 46 9.05 7.74 -6.60
CA ALA A 46 9.74 8.39 -5.48
C ALA A 46 8.83 8.78 -4.30
N ASP A 47 7.53 8.99 -4.52
CA ASP A 47 6.57 9.29 -3.46
C ASP A 47 6.02 8.00 -2.81
N VAL A 48 6.15 6.84 -3.45
CA VAL A 48 5.72 5.54 -2.90
C VAL A 48 6.57 5.18 -1.68
N GLU A 49 7.89 5.40 -1.72
CA GLU A 49 8.78 5.16 -0.58
C GLU A 49 8.37 6.00 0.65
N ALA A 50 8.12 7.29 0.45
CA ALA A 50 7.66 8.18 1.52
C ALA A 50 6.29 7.77 2.08
N LEU A 51 5.39 7.24 1.22
CA LEU A 51 4.13 6.66 1.69
C LEU A 51 4.39 5.42 2.55
N LEU A 52 5.25 4.50 2.11
CA LEU A 52 5.59 3.29 2.86
C LEU A 52 6.20 3.60 4.23
N GLU A 53 7.10 4.58 4.32
CA GLU A 53 7.65 5.05 5.61
C GLU A 53 6.55 5.56 6.54
N LEU A 54 5.58 6.32 6.02
CA LEU A 54 4.46 6.83 6.79
C LEU A 54 3.56 5.69 7.29
N LEU A 55 3.26 4.70 6.44
CA LEU A 55 2.46 3.52 6.82
C LEU A 55 3.21 2.67 7.87
N GLY A 56 4.52 2.48 7.72
CA GLY A 56 5.35 1.79 8.71
C GLY A 56 5.38 2.55 10.05
N HIS A 57 5.48 3.87 10.03
CA HIS A 57 5.39 4.68 11.24
C HIS A 57 4.04 4.52 11.93
N LEU A 58 2.93 4.56 11.18
CA LEU A 58 1.59 4.29 11.69
C LEU A 58 1.52 2.95 12.42
N VAL A 59 2.01 1.88 11.80
CA VAL A 59 2.05 0.56 12.42
C VAL A 59 2.90 0.55 13.69
N SER A 60 4.06 1.23 13.67
CA SER A 60 4.93 1.33 14.85
C SER A 60 4.29 2.04 16.06
N THR A 61 3.26 2.85 15.85
CA THR A 61 2.48 3.48 16.94
C THR A 61 1.46 2.53 17.59
N GLY A 62 1.36 1.29 17.11
CA GLY A 62 0.40 0.28 17.61
C GLY A 62 -0.91 0.25 16.82
N ARG A 63 -1.00 0.96 15.69
CA ARG A 63 -2.19 0.99 14.83
C ARG A 63 -2.11 -0.13 13.79
N THR A 64 -3.26 -0.68 13.41
CA THR A 64 -3.41 -1.62 12.30
C THR A 64 -3.68 -0.83 11.03
N VAL A 65 -2.98 -1.14 9.95
CA VAL A 65 -3.20 -0.53 8.64
C VAL A 65 -3.57 -1.62 7.63
N VAL A 66 -4.76 -1.50 7.05
CA VAL A 66 -5.25 -2.37 5.99
C VAL A 66 -5.23 -1.59 4.69
N VAL A 67 -4.51 -2.11 3.69
CA VAL A 67 -4.34 -1.44 2.40
C VAL A 67 -4.83 -2.35 1.29
N ILE A 68 -5.70 -1.81 0.43
CA ILE A 68 -6.08 -2.43 -0.85
C ILE A 68 -5.13 -1.88 -1.89
N GLU A 69 -4.30 -2.74 -2.48
CA GLU A 69 -3.23 -2.31 -3.39
C GLU A 69 -2.92 -3.33 -4.47
N HIS A 70 -2.38 -2.82 -5.58
CA HIS A 70 -1.83 -3.62 -6.67
C HIS A 70 -0.33 -3.31 -6.90
N HIS A 71 0.25 -2.33 -6.20
CA HIS A 71 1.66 -1.97 -6.35
C HIS A 71 2.59 -2.94 -5.61
N GLN A 72 3.50 -3.59 -6.35
CA GLN A 72 4.41 -4.63 -5.83
C GLN A 72 5.30 -4.17 -4.67
N ALA A 73 5.75 -2.91 -4.70
CA ALA A 73 6.54 -2.34 -3.61
C ALA A 73 5.78 -2.32 -2.27
N VAL A 74 4.46 -2.05 -2.29
CA VAL A 74 3.62 -2.08 -1.09
C VAL A 74 3.44 -3.51 -0.60
N MET A 75 3.15 -4.44 -1.52
CA MET A 75 3.02 -5.86 -1.19
C MET A 75 4.30 -6.40 -0.54
N ALA A 76 5.47 -6.05 -1.07
CA ALA A 76 6.76 -6.50 -0.54
C ALA A 76 7.06 -5.96 0.88
N HIS A 77 6.53 -4.79 1.24
CA HIS A 77 6.71 -4.18 2.56
C HIS A 77 5.63 -4.58 3.58
N ALA A 78 4.59 -5.30 3.17
CA ALA A 78 3.50 -5.69 4.05
C ALA A 78 3.93 -6.80 5.02
N ASP A 79 3.44 -6.76 6.26
CA ASP A 79 3.64 -7.86 7.22
C ASP A 79 2.81 -9.10 6.86
N TRP A 80 1.64 -8.88 6.24
CA TRP A 80 0.67 -9.91 5.87
C TRP A 80 -0.06 -9.54 4.58
N ILE A 81 -0.28 -10.52 3.71
CA ILE A 81 -1.00 -10.37 2.44
C ILE A 81 -2.21 -11.31 2.46
N ILE A 82 -3.35 -10.78 1.99
CA ILE A 82 -4.53 -11.55 1.62
C ILE A 82 -4.72 -11.36 0.11
N ASP A 83 -4.56 -12.43 -0.65
CA ASP A 83 -4.74 -12.42 -2.10
C ASP A 83 -6.14 -12.91 -2.46
N MET A 84 -6.82 -12.17 -3.31
CA MET A 84 -8.22 -12.42 -3.70
C MET A 84 -8.26 -12.87 -5.16
N GLY A 85 -8.93 -13.99 -5.46
CA GLY A 85 -8.92 -14.59 -6.80
C GLY A 85 -10.06 -15.60 -7.03
N LEU A 86 -10.02 -16.44 -8.08
CA LEU A 86 -8.95 -16.63 -9.10
C LEU A 86 -8.98 -15.63 -10.26
N GLY A 87 -10.10 -14.92 -10.44
CA GLY A 87 -10.30 -13.88 -11.44
C GLY A 87 -11.15 -12.74 -10.90
N ALA A 88 -11.72 -11.90 -11.78
CA ALA A 88 -12.62 -10.82 -11.39
C ALA A 88 -14.10 -11.22 -11.48
N GLY A 89 -14.97 -10.49 -10.79
CA GLY A 89 -16.42 -10.70 -10.89
C GLY A 89 -16.87 -12.07 -10.40
N ARG A 90 -17.53 -12.85 -11.25
CA ARG A 90 -18.08 -14.18 -10.88
C ARG A 90 -17.01 -15.24 -10.62
N GLU A 91 -15.79 -15.02 -11.11
CA GLU A 91 -14.65 -15.92 -10.94
C GLU A 91 -13.73 -15.47 -9.78
N GLY A 92 -14.11 -14.39 -9.09
CA GLY A 92 -13.40 -13.85 -7.94
C GLY A 92 -14.08 -14.13 -6.60
N GLY A 93 -13.68 -13.36 -5.59
CA GLY A 93 -14.32 -13.36 -4.27
C GLY A 93 -13.86 -14.48 -3.33
N GLN A 94 -12.82 -15.24 -3.71
CA GLN A 94 -12.22 -16.24 -2.84
C GLN A 94 -10.86 -15.75 -2.35
N VAL A 95 -10.55 -16.05 -1.09
CA VAL A 95 -9.19 -15.91 -0.56
C VAL A 95 -8.37 -17.06 -1.13
N VAL A 96 -7.47 -16.74 -2.06
CA VAL A 96 -6.60 -17.73 -2.72
C VAL A 96 -5.25 -17.88 -2.01
N PHE A 97 -4.88 -16.90 -1.18
CA PHE A 97 -3.72 -16.95 -0.30
C PHE A 97 -3.91 -16.02 0.91
N ALA A 98 -3.39 -16.45 2.06
CA ALA A 98 -3.23 -15.60 3.24
C ALA A 98 -1.95 -15.99 3.98
N GLY A 99 -1.02 -15.04 4.15
CA GLY A 99 0.30 -15.32 4.71
C GLY A 99 1.26 -14.15 4.57
N THR A 100 2.53 -14.39 4.88
CA THR A 100 3.58 -13.38 4.70
C THR A 100 3.96 -13.23 3.21
N PRO A 101 4.54 -12.08 2.80
CA PRO A 101 5.04 -11.92 1.43
C PRO A 101 6.05 -13.00 1.03
N ALA A 102 6.90 -13.45 1.96
CA ALA A 102 7.87 -14.51 1.70
C ALA A 102 7.18 -15.85 1.35
N GLN A 103 6.11 -16.22 2.07
CA GLN A 103 5.33 -17.42 1.78
C GLN A 103 4.60 -17.32 0.42
N LEU A 104 4.13 -16.13 0.07
CA LEU A 104 3.49 -15.88 -1.23
C LEU A 104 4.50 -16.04 -2.39
N VAL A 105 5.72 -15.52 -2.20
CA VAL A 105 6.82 -15.64 -3.17
C VAL A 105 7.29 -17.09 -3.30
N GLU A 106 7.44 -17.82 -2.19
CA GLU A 106 7.87 -19.21 -2.18
C GLU A 106 6.86 -20.13 -2.89
N SER A 107 5.57 -19.94 -2.62
CA SER A 107 4.52 -20.74 -3.27
C SER A 107 4.35 -20.39 -4.75
N ALA A 108 4.41 -19.09 -5.09
CA ALA A 108 4.20 -18.55 -6.44
C ALA A 108 2.97 -19.15 -7.17
N SER A 109 1.97 -19.59 -6.42
CA SER A 109 0.83 -20.35 -6.93
C SER A 109 -0.27 -19.45 -7.49
N THR A 110 -0.26 -18.16 -7.14
CA THR A 110 -1.21 -17.16 -7.62
C THR A 110 -0.53 -16.20 -8.59
N LEU A 111 -1.32 -15.49 -9.40
CA LEU A 111 -0.79 -14.47 -10.31
C LEU A 111 -0.01 -13.40 -9.54
N THR A 112 -0.57 -12.93 -8.42
CA THR A 112 0.06 -11.98 -7.49
C THR A 112 1.41 -12.52 -7.00
N GLY A 113 1.47 -13.77 -6.56
CA GLY A 113 2.71 -14.39 -6.10
C GLY A 113 3.78 -14.52 -7.18
N GLN A 114 3.40 -14.85 -8.41
CA GLN A 114 4.35 -14.91 -9.53
C GLN A 114 4.95 -13.53 -9.86
N TYR A 115 4.12 -12.49 -9.86
CA TYR A 115 4.59 -11.13 -10.13
C TYR A 115 5.44 -10.59 -8.97
N LEU A 116 5.05 -10.84 -7.72
CA LEU A 116 5.83 -10.45 -6.56
C LEU A 116 7.19 -11.17 -6.53
N ALA A 117 7.24 -12.46 -6.85
CA ALA A 117 8.48 -13.22 -6.94
C ALA A 117 9.44 -12.63 -7.98
N ARG A 118 8.93 -12.25 -9.17
CA ARG A 118 9.73 -11.57 -10.20
C ARG A 118 10.23 -10.21 -9.74
N TYR A 119 9.40 -9.43 -9.05
CA TYR A 119 9.78 -8.12 -8.51
C TYR A 119 10.92 -8.24 -7.48
N VAL A 120 10.80 -9.16 -6.52
CA VAL A 120 11.82 -9.40 -5.50
C VAL A 120 13.12 -9.94 -6.13
N ALA A 121 13.01 -10.85 -7.10
CA ALA A 121 14.19 -11.38 -7.81
C ALA A 121 14.90 -10.33 -8.68
N GLY A 122 14.15 -9.39 -9.28
CA GLY A 122 14.70 -8.30 -10.08
C GLY A 122 15.30 -7.16 -9.25
N GLY A 123 14.80 -6.94 -8.03
CA GLY A 123 15.35 -5.95 -7.08
C GLY A 123 16.72 -6.34 -6.49
N ALA A 124 17.09 -7.62 -6.54
CA ALA A 124 18.40 -8.10 -6.08
C ALA A 124 19.57 -7.80 -7.05
N GLN A 125 19.32 -7.07 -8.15
CA GLN A 125 20.34 -6.69 -9.15
C GLN A 125 20.58 -5.17 -9.28
N ALA A 126 20.13 -4.35 -8.33
CA ALA A 126 20.42 -2.91 -8.29
C ALA A 126 21.29 -2.53 -7.09
#